data_AF-A0A5Q0TIM6-F1
#
_entry.id   AF-A0A5Q0TIM6-F1
#
_cell.length_a   1.000
_cell.length_b   1.000
_cell.length_c   1.000
_cell.angle_alpha   90.00
_cell.angle_beta   90.00
_cell.angle_gamma   90.00
#
_symmetry.space_group_name_H-M   'P 1'
#
loop_
_entity.id
_entity.type
_entity.pdbx_description
1 polymer ?
#
loop_
_entity_poly.entity_id
_entity_poly.type
_entity_poly.pdbx_seq_one_letter_code
_entity_poly.pdbx_strand_id
1 'polypeptide(L)' 'MKNQQLIKDLEFIIDAVALSTSGESRAEQGLRIMNIVIANSGAELSPQVRAQLKNMIDMADEAESPAFQI' A
#
# COMPACT_ATOMS: atom_id res chain seq x y z
N MET A 1 0.40 -18.75 -9.02
CA MET A 1 -0.96 -18.19 -8.89
C MET A 1 -1.14 -17.38 -7.60
N LYS A 2 -1.00 -17.95 -6.40
CA LYS A 2 -1.15 -17.19 -5.13
C LYS A 2 -0.21 -15.97 -4.99
N ASN A 3 1.06 -16.12 -5.33
CA ASN A 3 2.02 -14.99 -5.27
C ASN A 3 1.69 -13.86 -6.25
N GLN A 4 1.05 -14.18 -7.39
CA GLN A 4 0.67 -13.17 -8.38
C GLN A 4 -0.57 -12.39 -7.94
N GLN A 5 -1.47 -13.03 -7.18
CA GLN A 5 -2.61 -12.33 -6.58
C GLN A 5 -2.15 -11.40 -5.46
N LEU A 6 -1.24 -11.86 -4.59
CA LEU A 6 -0.66 -11.02 -3.55
C LEU A 6 -0.01 -9.75 -4.12
N ILE A 7 0.76 -9.87 -5.20
CA ILE A 7 1.38 -8.70 -5.85
C ILE A 7 0.31 -7.71 -6.32
N LYS A 8 -0.74 -8.18 -7.00
CA LYS A 8 -1.85 -7.31 -7.44
C LYS A 8 -2.58 -6.64 -6.28
N ASP A 9 -2.79 -7.37 -5.20
CA ASP A 9 -3.45 -6.82 -4.01
C ASP A 9 -2.58 -5.73 -3.35
N LEU A 10 -1.25 -5.91 -3.33
CA LEU A 10 -0.30 -4.91 -2.84
C LEU A 10 -0.22 -3.68 -3.74
N GLU A 11 -0.19 -3.87 -5.07
CA GLU A 11 -0.25 -2.78 -6.05
C GLU A 11 -1.54 -1.96 -5.88
N PHE A 12 -2.68 -2.63 -5.76
CA PHE A 12 -3.97 -1.97 -5.54
C PHE A 12 -4.00 -1.12 -4.27
N ILE A 13 -3.37 -1.57 -3.18
CA ILE A 13 -3.28 -0.81 -1.94
C ILE A 13 -2.47 0.47 -2.14
N ILE A 14 -1.35 0.40 -2.86
CA ILE A 14 -0.51 1.57 -3.15
C ILE A 14 -1.29 2.60 -3.99
N ASP A 15 -1.99 2.16 -5.03
CA ASP A 15 -2.84 3.02 -5.86
C ASP A 15 -3.97 3.66 -5.03
N ALA A 16 -4.61 2.87 -4.15
CA ALA A 16 -5.66 3.37 -3.28
C ALA A 16 -5.15 4.44 -2.31
N VAL A 17 -3.94 4.30 -1.77
CA VAL A 17 -3.33 5.32 -0.90
C VAL A 17 -3.09 6.62 -1.68
N ALA A 18 -2.54 6.53 -2.89
CA ALA A 18 -2.26 7.69 -3.73
C ALA A 18 -3.53 8.45 -4.17
N LEU A 19 -4.61 7.72 -4.44
CA LEU A 19 -5.86 8.27 -4.97
C LEU A 19 -6.90 8.61 -3.89
N SER A 20 -6.71 8.15 -2.65
CA SER A 20 -7.70 8.36 -1.60
C SER A 20 -7.84 9.84 -1.24
N THR A 21 -9.09 10.25 -1.04
CA THR A 21 -9.50 11.57 -0.53
C THR A 21 -9.83 11.52 0.97
N SER A 22 -9.74 10.36 1.61
CA SER A 22 -9.69 10.31 3.07
C SER A 22 -8.48 11.13 3.51
N GLY A 23 -8.69 12.10 4.42
CA GLY A 23 -7.66 13.06 4.83
C GLY A 23 -6.48 12.44 5.58
N GLU A 24 -6.12 12.97 6.75
CA GLU A 24 -4.99 12.46 7.55
C GLU A 24 -5.05 10.93 7.75
N SER A 25 -3.88 10.29 7.77
CA SER A 25 -3.68 8.84 7.97
C SER A 25 -3.91 7.90 6.77
N ARG A 26 -3.73 8.31 5.50
CA ARG A 26 -3.81 7.37 4.36
C ARG A 26 -2.69 6.34 4.38
N ALA A 27 -1.44 6.75 4.63
CA ALA A 27 -0.32 5.81 4.77
C ALA A 27 -0.59 4.78 5.88
N GLU A 28 -1.04 5.23 7.05
CA GLU A 28 -1.35 4.34 8.18
C GLU A 28 -2.45 3.33 7.83
N GLN A 29 -3.51 3.78 7.14
CA GLN A 29 -4.57 2.90 6.66
C GLN A 29 -4.06 1.90 5.61
N GLY A 30 -3.24 2.35 4.66
CA GLY A 30 -2.60 1.50 3.66
C GLY A 30 -1.72 0.43 4.29
N LEU A 31 -0.87 0.80 5.26
CA LEU A 31 -0.02 -0.12 6.00
C LEU A 31 -0.83 -1.16 6.78
N ARG A 32 -1.94 -0.74 7.41
CA ARG A 32 -2.83 -1.67 8.11
C ARG A 32 -3.40 -2.72 7.14
N ILE A 33 -3.91 -2.29 6.00
CA ILE A 33 -4.50 -3.19 4.99
C ILE A 33 -3.45 -4.11 4.39
N MET A 34 -2.26 -3.59 4.06
CA MET A 34 -1.11 -4.35 3.57
C MET A 34 -0.76 -5.51 4.53
N ASN A 35 -0.68 -5.22 5.84
CA ASN A 35 -0.37 -6.25 6.84
C ASN A 35 -1.44 -7.35 6.90
N ILE A 36 -2.72 -7.00 6.75
CA ILE A 36 -3.83 -7.98 6.68
C ILE A 36 -3.70 -8.87 5.44
N VAL A 37 -3.44 -8.28 4.27
CA VAL A 37 -3.32 -9.00 3.00
C VAL A 37 -2.14 -9.96 3.02
N ILE A 38 -0.98 -9.52 3.51
CA ILE A 38 0.20 -10.39 3.65
C ILE A 38 -0.10 -11.55 4.59
N ALA A 39 -0.68 -11.29 5.77
CA ALA A 39 -1.04 -12.34 6.73
C ALA A 39 -2.02 -13.37 6.13
N ASN A 40 -3.02 -12.91 5.37
CA ASN A 40 -4.03 -13.77 4.77
C ASN A 40 -3.51 -14.57 3.56
N SER A 41 -2.50 -14.06 2.85
CA SER A 41 -1.89 -14.75 1.71
C SER A 41 -1.06 -15.99 2.12
N GLY A 42 -0.65 -16.07 3.39
CA GLY A 42 0.29 -17.08 3.88
C GLY A 42 1.72 -16.91 3.34
N ALA A 43 2.03 -15.76 2.72
CA ALA A 43 3.36 -15.47 2.20
C ALA A 43 4.30 -14.93 3.29
N GLU A 44 5.50 -15.47 3.34
CA GLU A 44 6.59 -14.93 4.14
C GLU A 44 7.42 -13.96 3.30
N LEU A 45 7.17 -12.66 3.50
CA LEU A 45 8.00 -11.62 2.91
C LEU A 45 9.20 -11.32 3.80
N SER A 46 10.37 -11.19 3.18
CA SER A 46 11.58 -10.78 3.89
C SER A 46 11.42 -9.38 4.50
N PRO A 47 12.16 -9.07 5.58
CA PRO A 47 12.14 -7.73 6.18
C PRO A 47 12.45 -6.62 5.16
N GLN A 48 13.35 -6.87 4.21
CA GLN A 48 13.71 -5.91 3.17
C GLN A 48 12.53 -5.61 2.24
N VAL A 49 11.81 -6.64 1.80
CA VAL A 49 10.62 -6.46 0.93
C VAL A 49 9.52 -5.72 1.68
N ARG A 50 9.31 -6.02 2.97
CA ARG A 50 8.34 -5.31 3.81
C ARG A 50 8.70 -3.83 3.97
N ALA A 51 9.98 -3.52 4.16
CA ALA A 51 10.46 -2.13 4.24
C ALA A 51 10.24 -1.38 2.92
N GLN A 52 10.49 -2.03 1.78
CA GLN A 52 10.23 -1.43 0.47
C GLN A 52 8.74 -1.13 0.26
N LEU A 53 7.84 -2.05 0.60
CA LEU A 53 6.39 -1.83 0.49
C LEU A 53 5.92 -0.69 1.41
N LYS A 54 6.45 -0.63 2.63
CA LYS A 54 6.17 0.49 3.54
C LYS A 54 6.59 1.83 2.92
N ASN A 55 7.80 1.91 2.38
CA ASN A 55 8.28 3.13 1.75
C ASN A 55 7.42 3.52 0.53
N MET A 56 6.95 2.55 -0.27
CA MET A 56 6.05 2.85 -1.39
C MET A 56 4.71 3.43 -0.92
N ILE A 57 4.15 2.92 0.19
CA ILE A 57 2.91 3.44 0.77
C ILE A 57 3.13 4.85 1.34
N ASP A 58 4.24 5.09 2.03
CA ASP A 58 4.58 6.42 2.56
C ASP A 58 4.73 7.43 1.39
N MET A 59 5.44 7.05 0.32
CA MET A 59 5.58 7.87 -0.89
C MET A 59 4.26 8.11 -1.60
N ALA A 60 3.35 7.14 -1.61
CA ALA A 60 2.02 7.29 -2.18
C ALA A 60 1.15 8.27 -1.38
N ASP A 61 1.35 8.38 -0.07
CA ASP A 61 0.69 9.38 0.76
C ASP A 61 1.31 10.77 0.62
N GLU A 62 2.63 10.85 0.43
CA GLU A 62 3.35 12.10 0.16
C GLU A 62 3.09 12.66 -1.24
N ALA A 63 2.71 11.81 -2.19
CA ALA A 63 2.25 12.27 -3.48
C ALA A 63 1.02 13.17 -3.25
N GLU A 64 1.18 14.48 -3.44
CA GLU A 64 0.05 15.40 -3.59
C GLU A 64 -0.87 14.76 -4.62
N SER A 65 -2.07 14.38 -4.18
CA SER A 65 -3.05 13.75 -5.05
C SER A 65 -3.19 14.63 -6.29
N PRO A 66 -2.96 14.11 -7.52
CA PRO A 66 -3.13 14.89 -8.74
C PRO A 66 -4.54 15.49 -8.90
N ALA A 67 -5.48 15.07 -8.05
CA ALA A 67 -6.84 15.58 -7.99
C ALA A 67 -6.97 17.04 -7.49
N PHE A 68 -5.91 17.67 -6.96
CA PHE A 68 -6.00 19.02 -6.38
C PHE A 68 -4.95 20.02 -6.88
N GLN A 69 -4.65 20.00 -8.18
CA GLN A 69 -4.15 21.22 -8.84
C GLN A 69 -5.37 21.99 -9.38
N ILE A 70 -5.97 22.85 -8.53
CA ILE A 70 -6.96 23.86 -8.93
C ILE A 70 -6.32 25.24 -8.83
#